data_AF-A0ABD6Y6Y8-F1
#
_entry.id   AF-A0ABD6Y6Y8-F1
#
_cell.length_a   1.000
_cell.length_b   1.000
_cell.length_c   1.000
_cell.angle_alpha   90.00
_cell.angle_beta   90.00
_cell.angle_gamma   90.00
#
_symmetry.space_group_name_H-M   'P 1'
#
loop_
_entity.id
_entity.type
_entity.pdbx_description
1 polymer ?
#
loop_
_entity_poly.entity_id
_entity_poly.type
_entity_poly.pdbx_seq_one_letter_code
_entity_poly.pdbx_strand_id
1 'polypeptide(L)'
;MSNPIGGAQKNLLKGIENVVDAKIRQMSKPEIMTGVVAEDPKGYKCIVRFNDTEKVCLLPEHLHDWISKDDIVFVTDTRGNQSQLVVTGSSGSTRGQTLVINDENKDKLTGGVTKFEDNNGDLTDNKLVVQ
;
A
#
# COMPACT_ATOMS: atom_id res chain seq x y z
N MET A 1 12.82 -10.79 58.33
CA MET A 1 13.12 -9.56 57.56
C MET A 1 12.97 -9.87 56.08
N SER A 2 11.89 -9.42 55.45
CA SER A 2 11.61 -9.64 54.03
C SER A 2 12.48 -8.70 53.20
N ASN A 3 13.15 -9.26 52.20
CA ASN A 3 14.19 -8.61 51.42
C ASN A 3 13.59 -7.50 50.51
N PRO A 4 13.88 -6.21 50.73
CA PRO A 4 13.25 -5.10 49.99
C PRO A 4 13.65 -5.03 48.51
N ILE A 5 14.67 -5.78 48.12
CA ILE A 5 15.29 -5.78 46.78
C ILE A 5 14.33 -6.29 45.69
N GLY A 6 13.45 -7.25 46.02
CA GLY A 6 12.50 -7.81 45.05
C GLY A 6 11.39 -6.84 44.64
N GLY A 7 11.02 -5.89 45.52
CA GLY A 7 10.02 -4.86 45.23
C GLY A 7 10.55 -3.78 44.28
N ALA A 8 11.79 -3.34 44.50
CA ALA A 8 12.45 -2.34 43.64
C ALA A 8 12.70 -2.88 42.22
N GLN A 9 13.18 -4.13 42.10
CA GLN A 9 13.35 -4.79 40.81
C GLN A 9 12.03 -4.97 40.07
N LYS A 10 10.95 -5.34 40.77
CA LYS A 10 9.60 -5.49 40.18
C LYS A 10 9.01 -4.16 39.71
N ASN A 11 9.26 -3.08 40.45
CA ASN A 11 8.83 -1.73 40.07
C ASN A 11 9.61 -1.19 38.87
N LEU A 12 10.91 -1.49 38.80
CA LEU A 12 11.74 -1.15 37.65
C LEU A 12 11.28 -1.92 36.39
N LEU A 13 10.99 -3.21 36.53
CA LEU A 13 10.50 -4.05 35.42
C LEU A 13 9.18 -3.51 34.86
N LYS A 14 8.21 -3.19 35.75
CA LYS A 14 6.95 -2.56 35.36
C LYS A 14 7.14 -1.20 34.71
N GLY A 15 8.12 -0.41 35.16
CA GLY A 15 8.47 0.87 34.55
C GLY A 15 8.94 0.69 33.10
N ILE A 16 9.78 -0.32 32.86
CA ILE A 16 10.26 -0.65 31.51
C ILE A 16 9.11 -1.12 30.62
N GLU A 17 8.28 -2.05 31.10
CA GLU A 17 7.08 -2.53 30.37
C GLU A 17 6.17 -1.37 29.97
N ASN A 18 5.89 -0.45 30.90
CA ASN A 18 5.05 0.73 30.63
C ASN A 18 5.66 1.67 29.58
N VAL A 19 6.98 1.86 29.59
CA VAL A 19 7.67 2.70 28.59
C VAL A 19 7.67 2.03 27.22
N VAL A 20 7.86 0.71 27.17
CA VAL A 20 7.76 -0.08 25.95
C VAL A 20 6.35 -0.03 25.38
N ASP A 21 5.32 -0.24 26.21
CA ASP A 21 3.92 -0.15 25.80
C ASP A 21 3.56 1.26 25.31
N ALA A 22 4.03 2.30 26.00
CA ALA A 22 3.83 3.69 25.58
C ALA A 22 4.50 3.98 24.23
N LYS A 23 5.69 3.45 24.00
CA LYS A 23 6.42 3.57 22.73
C LYS A 23 5.71 2.82 21.60
N ILE A 24 5.25 1.59 21.85
CA ILE A 24 4.46 0.80 20.90
C ILE A 24 3.18 1.54 20.53
N ARG A 25 2.46 2.12 21.51
CA ARG A 25 1.25 2.91 21.28
C ARG A 25 1.50 4.20 20.50
N GLN A 26 2.67 4.84 20.67
CA GLN A 26 3.05 6.00 19.86
C GLN A 26 3.40 5.63 18.43
N MET A 27 3.95 4.43 18.21
CA MET A 27 4.28 3.90 16.89
C MET A 27 3.06 3.37 16.14
N SER A 28 2.01 2.91 16.83
CA SER A 28 0.77 2.39 16.25
C SER A 28 -0.19 3.47 15.73
N LYS A 29 0.33 4.43 14.95
CA LYS A 29 -0.49 5.42 14.25
C LYS A 29 -0.65 5.01 12.79
N PRO A 30 -1.82 5.25 12.17
CA PRO A 30 -1.97 4.98 10.76
C PRO A 30 -0.91 5.70 9.93
N GLU A 31 -0.29 4.97 9.01
CA GLU A 31 0.77 5.47 8.13
C GLU A 31 0.39 5.22 6.67
N ILE A 32 0.71 6.18 5.80
CA ILE A 32 0.56 6.03 4.35
C ILE A 32 1.94 5.81 3.76
N MET A 33 2.07 4.73 3.00
CA MET A 33 3.28 4.35 2.28
C MET A 33 2.97 4.28 0.79
N THR A 34 3.98 4.49 -0.04
CA THR A 34 3.89 4.29 -1.49
C THR A 34 4.69 3.06 -1.88
N GLY A 35 4.15 2.21 -2.74
CA GLY A 35 4.82 1.03 -3.26
C GLY A 35 4.42 0.72 -4.69
N VAL A 36 5.09 -0.26 -5.30
CA VAL A 36 4.83 -0.72 -6.66
C VAL A 36 4.20 -2.10 -6.64
N VAL A 37 3.12 -2.31 -7.38
CA VAL A 37 2.47 -3.61 -7.48
C VAL A 37 3.39 -4.62 -8.18
N ALA A 38 3.68 -5.74 -7.53
CA ALA A 38 4.66 -6.71 -8.01
C ALA A 38 4.09 -7.71 -9.03
N GLU A 39 2.81 -8.06 -8.89
CA GLU A 39 2.06 -8.93 -9.82
C GLU A 39 0.60 -8.49 -9.91
N ASP A 40 -0.11 -8.89 -10.99
CA ASP A 40 -1.53 -8.59 -11.12
C ASP A 40 -2.31 -9.14 -9.91
N PRO A 41 -3.21 -8.34 -9.29
CA PRO A 41 -3.95 -8.77 -8.11
C PRO A 41 -4.78 -10.03 -8.34
N LYS A 42 -4.90 -10.85 -7.30
CA LYS A 42 -5.70 -12.09 -7.31
C LYS A 42 -6.73 -12.04 -6.20
N GLY A 43 -8.00 -11.90 -6.57
CA GLY A 43 -9.09 -11.66 -5.62
C GLY A 43 -8.84 -10.39 -4.81
N TYR A 44 -9.05 -10.43 -3.50
CA TYR A 44 -8.93 -9.25 -2.61
C TYR A 44 -7.51 -9.00 -2.08
N LYS A 45 -6.48 -9.56 -2.74
CA LYS A 45 -5.08 -9.42 -2.33
C LYS A 45 -4.24 -8.84 -3.45
N CYS A 46 -3.36 -7.91 -3.08
CA CYS A 46 -2.39 -7.28 -3.97
C CYS A 46 -1.00 -7.38 -3.32
N ILE A 47 0.00 -7.83 -4.08
CA ILE A 47 1.39 -7.87 -3.61
C ILE A 47 2.05 -6.55 -3.99
N VAL A 48 2.51 -5.79 -3.00
CA VAL A 48 3.13 -4.48 -3.19
C VAL A 48 4.56 -4.51 -2.68
N ARG A 49 5.49 -4.04 -3.51
CA ARG A 49 6.91 -3.90 -3.19
C ARG A 49 7.19 -2.51 -2.62
N PHE A 50 7.79 -2.49 -1.44
CA PHE A 50 8.29 -1.30 -0.75
C PHE A 50 9.80 -1.47 -0.53
N ASN A 51 10.64 -0.60 -1.11
CA ASN A 51 12.10 -0.60 -0.90
C ASN A 51 12.71 -2.03 -0.91
N ASP A 52 12.45 -2.78 -1.98
CA ASP A 52 12.89 -4.17 -2.21
C ASP A 52 12.26 -5.27 -1.35
N THR A 53 11.27 -4.95 -0.51
CA THR A 53 10.49 -5.95 0.25
C THR A 53 9.06 -6.04 -0.27
N GLU A 54 8.58 -7.25 -0.53
CA GLU A 54 7.19 -7.50 -0.94
C GLU A 54 6.29 -7.72 0.27
N LYS A 55 5.10 -7.11 0.26
CA LYS A 55 4.09 -7.25 1.30
C LYS A 55 2.73 -7.53 0.67
N VAL A 56 1.94 -8.37 1.33
CA VAL A 56 0.56 -8.64 0.94
C VAL A 56 -0.34 -7.54 1.52
N CYS A 57 -1.06 -6.86 0.65
CA CYS A 57 -2.01 -5.81 1.00
C CYS A 57 -3.44 -6.26 0.63
N LEU A 58 -4.42 -5.79 1.41
CA LEU A 58 -5.82 -5.93 1.06
C LEU A 58 -6.15 -4.97 -0.08
N LEU A 59 -6.84 -5.48 -1.10
CA LEU A 59 -7.31 -4.70 -2.24
C LEU A 59 -8.84 -4.56 -2.16
N PRO A 60 -9.35 -3.35 -1.86
CA PRO A 60 -10.79 -3.07 -1.89
C PRO A 60 -11.38 -3.31 -3.28
N GLU A 61 -12.61 -3.82 -3.33
CA GLU A 61 -13.31 -4.21 -4.56
C GLU A 61 -13.32 -3.11 -5.64
N HIS A 62 -13.60 -1.86 -5.26
CA HIS A 62 -13.66 -0.73 -6.20
C HIS A 62 -12.33 -0.40 -6.90
N LEU A 63 -11.21 -0.99 -6.47
CA LEU A 63 -9.89 -0.83 -7.08
C LEU A 63 -9.46 -2.05 -7.90
N HIS A 64 -10.26 -3.12 -7.97
CA HIS A 64 -9.86 -4.38 -8.65
C HIS A 64 -9.60 -4.16 -10.14
N ASP A 65 -10.45 -3.38 -10.80
CA ASP A 65 -10.32 -3.13 -12.25
C ASP A 65 -9.27 -2.07 -12.58
N TRP A 66 -8.76 -1.37 -11.56
CA TRP A 66 -7.90 -0.20 -11.74
C TRP A 66 -6.44 -0.47 -11.39
N ILE A 67 -6.19 -1.52 -10.60
CA ILE A 67 -4.87 -1.85 -10.08
C ILE A 67 -4.33 -3.09 -10.78
N SER A 68 -3.15 -2.95 -11.34
CA SER A 68 -2.45 -3.94 -12.14
C SER A 68 -0.98 -4.01 -11.73
N LYS A 69 -0.28 -5.05 -12.18
CA LYS A 69 1.18 -5.13 -12.05
C LYS A 69 1.83 -3.81 -12.49
N ASP A 70 2.88 -3.36 -11.80
CA ASP A 70 3.66 -2.16 -12.10
C ASP A 70 2.97 -0.81 -11.79
N ASP A 71 1.74 -0.81 -11.25
CA ASP A 71 1.10 0.39 -10.71
C ASP A 71 1.80 0.90 -9.44
N ILE A 72 1.87 2.22 -9.31
CA ILE A 72 2.33 2.90 -8.10
C ILE A 72 1.11 3.15 -7.23
N VAL A 73 1.07 2.52 -6.06
CA VAL A 73 -0.10 2.53 -5.18
C VAL A 73 0.19 3.18 -3.83
N PHE A 74 -0.84 3.83 -3.29
CA PHE A 74 -0.88 4.25 -1.90
C PHE A 74 -1.39 3.10 -1.05
N VAL A 75 -0.67 2.79 0.01
CA VAL A 75 -1.03 1.75 0.97
C VAL A 75 -1.09 2.37 2.35
N THR A 76 -2.24 2.24 2.99
CA THR A 76 -2.45 2.68 4.36
C THR A 76 -2.27 1.50 5.30
N ASP A 77 -1.30 1.61 6.21
CA ASP A 77 -1.25 0.78 7.40
C ASP A 77 -2.28 1.33 8.40
N THR A 78 -3.42 0.66 8.52
CA THR A 78 -4.52 1.18 9.35
C THR A 78 -4.27 1.06 10.84
N ARG A 79 -3.24 0.31 11.25
CA ARG A 79 -2.90 0.01 12.65
C ARG A 79 -1.54 0.54 13.08
N GLY A 80 -0.71 1.02 12.15
CA GLY A 80 0.65 1.52 12.41
C GLY A 80 1.63 0.44 12.88
N ASN A 81 1.32 -0.83 12.60
CA ASN A 81 2.14 -1.98 13.02
C ASN A 81 2.31 -3.00 11.88
N GLN A 82 1.98 -2.60 10.66
CA GLN A 82 2.08 -3.33 9.40
C GLN A 82 1.24 -4.62 9.34
N SER A 83 0.38 -4.86 10.34
CA SER A 83 -0.49 -6.05 10.37
C SER A 83 -1.71 -5.91 9.46
N GLN A 84 -2.08 -4.69 9.08
CA GLN A 84 -3.22 -4.43 8.21
C GLN A 84 -2.87 -3.35 7.19
N LEU A 85 -2.40 -3.78 6.03
CA LEU A 85 -2.06 -2.94 4.90
C LEU A 85 -3.20 -2.96 3.89
N VAL A 86 -3.71 -1.78 3.52
CA VAL A 86 -4.84 -1.63 2.60
C VAL A 86 -4.44 -0.70 1.47
N VAL A 87 -4.64 -1.14 0.22
CA VAL A 87 -4.48 -0.26 -0.95
C VAL A 87 -5.60 0.77 -0.94
N THR A 88 -5.24 2.05 -0.97
CA THR A 88 -6.20 3.18 -0.90
C THR A 88 -6.25 4.02 -2.17
N GLY A 89 -5.35 3.80 -3.12
CA GLY A 89 -5.40 4.43 -4.44
C GLY A 89 -4.16 4.12 -5.28
N SER A 90 -4.15 4.66 -6.49
CA SER A 90 -3.03 4.62 -7.43
C SER A 90 -2.64 6.04 -7.85
N SER A 91 -1.36 6.27 -8.09
CA SER A 91 -0.80 7.55 -8.58
C SER A 91 -0.15 7.47 -9.95
N GLY A 92 -0.23 6.32 -10.62
CA GLY A 92 0.35 6.08 -11.93
C GLY A 92 0.97 4.71 -12.03
N SER A 93 1.94 4.54 -12.93
CA SER A 93 2.64 3.26 -13.09
C SER A 93 4.08 3.45 -13.52
N THR A 94 4.87 2.39 -13.33
CA THR A 94 6.25 2.31 -13.83
C THR A 94 6.34 1.82 -15.28
N ARG A 95 5.20 1.52 -15.93
CA ARG A 95 5.15 1.13 -17.35
C ARG A 95 5.56 2.29 -18.25
N GLY A 96 6.24 1.97 -19.36
CA GLY A 96 6.73 2.96 -20.32
C GLY A 96 5.66 3.59 -21.23
N GLN A 97 4.44 3.04 -21.25
CA GLN A 97 3.31 3.60 -21.99
C GLN A 97 2.10 3.68 -21.06
N THR A 98 1.63 4.89 -20.81
CA THR A 98 0.42 5.18 -20.04
C THR A 98 -0.39 6.22 -20.79
N LEU A 99 -1.65 5.95 -21.12
CA LEU A 99 -2.52 6.96 -21.73
C LEU A 99 -3.19 7.76 -20.62
N VAL A 100 -2.96 9.07 -20.58
CA VAL A 100 -3.65 9.99 -19.68
C VAL A 100 -4.45 10.96 -20.52
N ILE A 101 -5.76 11.04 -20.28
CA ILE A 101 -6.65 11.98 -20.96
C ILE A 101 -6.62 13.29 -20.18
N ASN A 102 -6.05 14.32 -20.82
CA ASN A 102 -6.09 15.69 -20.33
C ASN A 102 -7.37 16.38 -20.83
N ASP A 103 -8.17 16.95 -19.92
CA ASP A 103 -9.28 17.84 -20.29
C ASP A 103 -8.77 19.28 -20.24
N GLU A 104 -8.30 19.78 -21.39
CA GLU A 104 -7.69 21.12 -21.52
C GLU A 104 -8.64 22.26 -21.11
N ASN A 105 -9.95 22.05 -21.17
CA ASN A 105 -10.94 23.07 -20.79
C ASN A 105 -11.15 23.17 -19.27
N LYS A 106 -10.78 22.13 -18.53
CA LYS A 106 -10.98 22.05 -17.08
C LYS A 106 -9.67 22.02 -16.29
N ASP A 107 -8.54 22.18 -16.99
CA ASP A 107 -7.18 22.13 -16.45
C ASP A 107 -6.97 20.95 -15.48
N LYS A 108 -7.50 19.77 -15.86
CA LYS A 108 -7.46 18.58 -15.01
C LYS A 108 -7.30 17.30 -15.84
N LEU A 109 -6.58 16.35 -15.26
CA LEU A 109 -6.53 14.97 -15.75
C LEU A 109 -7.87 14.31 -15.40
N THR A 110 -8.63 13.88 -16.41
CA THR A 110 -9.99 13.35 -16.21
C THR A 110 -10.06 11.82 -16.21
N GLY A 111 -8.97 11.16 -16.58
CA GLY A 111 -8.86 9.71 -16.58
C GLY A 111 -7.57 9.29 -17.26
N GLY A 112 -7.16 8.05 -17.04
CA GLY A 112 -6.06 7.43 -17.77
C GLY A 112 -6.30 5.95 -17.85
N VAL A 113 -5.97 5.36 -18.99
CA VAL A 113 -6.05 3.92 -19.20
C VAL A 113 -4.63 3.40 -19.25
N THR A 114 -4.31 2.52 -18.30
CA THR A 114 -3.01 1.87 -18.20
C THR A 114 -2.95 0.54 -18.96
N LYS A 115 -4.10 0.05 -19.43
CA LYS A 115 -4.27 -1.16 -20.23
C LYS A 115 -5.13 -0.85 -21.47
N PHE A 116 -4.88 -1.49 -22.59
CA PHE A 116 -5.66 -1.33 -23.81
C PHE A 116 -6.44 -2.60 -24.11
N GLU A 117 -7.71 -2.45 -24.51
CA GLU A 117 -8.54 -3.59 -24.93
C GLU A 117 -7.96 -4.21 -26.21
N ASP A 118 -7.74 -5.52 -26.19
CA ASP A 118 -7.34 -6.28 -27.36
C ASP A 118 -8.56 -6.71 -28.19
N ASN A 119 -8.32 -7.38 -29.32
CA ASN A 119 -9.39 -7.81 -30.22
C ASN A 119 -10.33 -8.87 -29.62
N ASN A 120 -10.01 -9.42 -28.45
CA ASN A 120 -10.82 -10.40 -27.73
C ASN A 120 -11.61 -9.77 -26.58
N GLY A 121 -11.45 -8.46 -26.33
CA GLY A 121 -12.07 -7.75 -25.21
C GLY A 121 -11.28 -7.82 -23.90
N ASP A 122 -10.04 -8.33 -23.94
CA ASP A 122 -9.18 -8.42 -22.75
C ASP A 122 -8.32 -7.15 -22.63
N LEU A 123 -8.19 -6.62 -21.41
CA LEU A 123 -7.34 -5.45 -21.13
C LEU A 123 -5.87 -5.88 -21.00
N THR A 124 -5.03 -5.50 -21.98
CA THR A 124 -3.63 -5.92 -22.12
C THR A 124 -2.63 -4.75 -22.18
N ASP A 125 -1.36 -5.00 -21.85
CA ASP A 125 -0.26 -4.02 -21.91
C ASP A 125 0.42 -3.95 -23.29
N ASN A 126 -0.26 -4.43 -24.34
CA ASN A 126 0.34 -4.54 -25.68
C ASN A 126 0.62 -3.16 -26.29
N LYS A 127 1.77 -3.03 -26.96
CA LYS A 127 2.15 -1.80 -27.67
C LYS A 127 1.13 -1.49 -28.77
N LEU A 128 0.37 -0.41 -28.62
CA LEU A 128 -0.38 0.17 -29.73
C LEU A 128 0.59 0.85 -30.70
N VAL A 129 0.73 0.29 -31.90
CA VAL A 129 1.38 0.98 -33.03
C VAL A 129 0.27 1.68 -33.79
N VAL A 130 0.14 2.99 -33.60
CA VAL A 130 -0.75 3.82 -34.43
C VAL A 130 -0.08 3.97 -35.79
N GLN A 131 -0.72 3.45 -36.85
CA GLN A 131 -0.33 3.70 -38.25
C GLN A 131 -1.03 4.94 -38.78
#